data_AF-A0A9P5Y6U0-F1
#
_entry.id   AF-A0A9P5Y6U0-F1
#
_cell.length_a   1.000
_cell.length_b   1.000
_cell.length_c   1.000
_cell.angle_alpha   90.00
_cell.angle_beta   90.00
_cell.angle_gamma   90.00
#
_symmetry.space_group_name_H-M   'P 1'
#
loop_
_entity.id
_entity.type
_entity.pdbx_description
1 polymer ?
#
loop_
_entity_poly.entity_id
_entity_poly.type
_entity_poly.pdbx_seq_one_letter_code
_entity_poly.pdbx_strand_id
1 'polypeptide(L)'
;MSQSTKQKSFTYPDAIRSINADDVRTDIEDACEHLALSTMNMMETFSSIAKQLHTIDVQGLSPGPPLKPQWDPLSRDFGDLLWQFRNNAGFICGRLKIFCDVVLPLVARNSSSSRSHQEKLQVLQSYMSISADHANLTRALASHAMKFNNSLNAFHTDFLKSVSQRANSGQRELRDLSQKLSDLESHIRQLCLANGKFSGQDVTHFIFTSLRTGTSCTRKPTRSRISHQRLPLNDPDLAMIGRLCEQLDRTRNEVAHAQYASQVCRRKTDALAITQTTMSKLVSDEMIMLESGLSLFLSIWSRLQCDCIDILQWLQNPRARPEMPPALVSVIDSGDTLYATVAGALDVFVTGIDPSHFTNKT
;
A
#
# COMPACT_ATOMS: atom_id res chain seq x y z
N MET A 1 -5.27 -12.70 -42.13
CA MET A 1 -6.24 -13.15 -41.11
C MET A 1 -5.51 -13.23 -39.78
N SER A 2 -5.61 -12.20 -38.93
CA SER A 2 -5.01 -12.20 -37.60
C SER A 2 -5.91 -12.99 -36.66
N GLN A 3 -5.45 -14.16 -36.24
CA GLN A 3 -6.08 -14.88 -35.13
C GLN A 3 -5.88 -14.05 -33.86
N SER A 4 -6.94 -13.35 -33.45
CA SER A 4 -7.06 -12.82 -32.10
C SER A 4 -7.12 -14.03 -31.16
N THR A 5 -5.97 -14.43 -30.62
CA THR A 5 -5.92 -15.34 -29.47
C THR A 5 -6.58 -14.60 -28.32
N LYS A 6 -7.86 -14.89 -28.08
CA LYS A 6 -8.59 -14.41 -26.90
C LYS A 6 -7.77 -14.82 -25.68
N GLN A 7 -7.18 -13.83 -25.02
CA GLN A 7 -6.35 -14.05 -23.83
C GLN A 7 -7.22 -14.71 -22.76
N LYS A 8 -6.82 -15.91 -22.32
CA LYS A 8 -7.57 -16.70 -21.34
C LYS A 8 -7.73 -15.90 -20.04
N SER A 9 -8.93 -15.91 -19.46
CA SER A 9 -9.18 -15.28 -18.17
C SER A 9 -8.33 -15.92 -17.07
N PHE A 10 -7.81 -15.10 -16.17
CA PHE A 10 -6.99 -15.53 -15.05
C PHE A 10 -7.90 -16.11 -13.95
N THR A 11 -7.69 -17.38 -13.58
CA THR A 11 -8.61 -18.11 -12.68
C THR A 11 -8.14 -18.14 -11.23
N TYR A 12 -9.01 -18.50 -10.30
CA TYR A 12 -8.65 -18.64 -8.87
C TYR A 12 -7.54 -19.67 -8.63
N PRO A 13 -7.52 -20.86 -9.28
CA PRO A 13 -6.37 -21.76 -9.22
C PRO A 13 -5.09 -21.17 -9.81
N ASP A 14 -5.17 -20.36 -10.87
CA ASP A 14 -4.00 -19.66 -11.41
C ASP A 14 -3.45 -18.64 -10.40
N ALA A 15 -4.34 -17.94 -9.68
CA ALA A 15 -3.99 -17.01 -8.63
C ALA A 15 -3.25 -17.67 -7.46
N ILE A 16 -3.74 -18.82 -6.98
CA ILE A 16 -3.08 -19.60 -5.92
C ILE A 16 -1.70 -20.06 -6.37
N ARG A 17 -1.60 -20.66 -7.56
CA ARG A 17 -0.31 -21.14 -8.08
C ARG A 17 0.69 -20.00 -8.25
N SER A 18 0.22 -18.82 -8.67
CA SER A 18 1.08 -17.65 -8.83
C SER A 18 1.55 -17.11 -7.48
N ILE A 19 0.64 -16.84 -6.54
CA ILE A 19 0.99 -16.21 -5.26
C ILE A 19 1.83 -17.12 -4.37
N ASN A 20 1.68 -18.44 -4.48
CA ASN A 20 2.41 -19.41 -3.68
C ASN A 20 3.68 -19.94 -4.37
N ALA A 21 4.02 -19.45 -5.57
CA ALA A 21 5.31 -19.76 -6.17
C ALA A 21 6.45 -19.20 -5.29
N ASP A 22 7.52 -19.98 -5.10
CA ASP A 22 8.59 -19.63 -4.16
C ASP A 22 9.25 -18.28 -4.48
N ASP A 23 9.43 -17.96 -5.77
CA ASP A 23 9.97 -16.67 -6.20
C ASP A 23 9.01 -15.52 -5.90
N VAL A 24 7.70 -15.74 -6.05
CA VAL A 24 6.67 -14.74 -5.72
C VAL A 24 6.57 -14.52 -4.21
N ARG A 25 6.59 -15.59 -3.41
CA ARG A 25 6.58 -15.50 -1.96
C ARG A 25 7.76 -14.67 -1.44
N THR A 26 8.96 -15.01 -1.89
CA THR A 26 10.19 -14.32 -1.50
C THR A 26 10.11 -12.83 -1.86
N ASP A 27 9.69 -12.49 -3.08
CA ASP A 27 9.57 -11.10 -3.51
C ASP A 27 8.56 -10.29 -2.68
N ILE A 28 7.45 -10.90 -2.24
CA ILE A 28 6.45 -10.22 -1.40
C ILE A 28 6.98 -10.04 0.03
N GLU A 29 7.69 -11.04 0.56
CA GLU A 29 8.36 -10.94 1.87
C GLU A 29 9.45 -9.85 1.85
N ASP A 30 10.34 -9.87 0.86
CA ASP A 30 11.38 -8.85 0.65
C ASP A 30 10.77 -7.45 0.51
N ALA A 31 9.66 -7.32 -0.22
CA ALA A 31 8.97 -6.05 -0.36
C ALA A 31 8.38 -5.55 0.96
N CYS A 32 7.82 -6.43 1.78
CA CYS A 32 7.32 -6.11 3.11
C CYS A 32 8.45 -5.72 4.07
N GLU A 33 9.60 -6.40 4.01
CA GLU A 33 10.80 -6.02 4.76
C GLU A 33 11.29 -4.62 4.32
N HIS A 34 11.42 -4.39 3.01
CA HIS A 34 11.82 -3.09 2.47
C HIS A 34 10.83 -1.98 2.83
N LEU A 35 9.53 -2.28 2.89
CA LEU A 35 8.51 -1.35 3.34
C LEU A 35 8.73 -0.95 4.80
N ALA A 36 8.97 -1.94 5.69
CA ALA A 36 9.27 -1.69 7.09
C ALA A 36 10.55 -0.86 7.26
N LEU A 37 11.64 -1.22 6.57
CA LEU A 37 12.89 -0.45 6.59
C LEU A 37 12.69 0.99 6.08
N SER A 38 11.91 1.17 5.02
CA SER A 38 11.60 2.50 4.47
C SER A 38 10.82 3.34 5.48
N THR A 39 9.85 2.74 6.19
CA THR A 39 9.12 3.39 7.28
C THR A 39 10.06 3.92 8.36
N MET A 40 11.03 3.11 8.80
CA MET A 40 12.02 3.52 9.80
C MET A 40 12.94 4.63 9.30
N ASN A 41 13.47 4.49 8.09
CA ASN A 41 14.34 5.49 7.47
C ASN A 41 13.65 6.86 7.29
N MET A 42 12.34 6.87 7.02
CA MET A 42 11.58 8.11 6.92
C MET A 42 11.48 8.83 8.27
N MET A 43 11.30 8.11 9.38
CA MET A 43 11.29 8.71 10.73
C MET A 43 12.65 9.36 11.07
N GLU A 44 13.75 8.71 10.71
CA GLU A 44 15.09 9.30 10.85
C GLU A 44 15.25 10.55 9.97
N THR A 45 14.71 10.50 8.74
CA THR A 45 14.73 11.64 7.81
C THR A 45 13.91 12.81 8.34
N PHE A 46 12.74 12.56 8.94
CA PHE A 46 11.94 13.58 9.63
C PHE A 46 12.74 14.26 10.75
N SER A 47 13.47 13.48 11.53
CA SER A 47 14.34 13.98 12.61
C SER A 47 15.53 14.77 12.08
N SER A 48 16.12 14.34 10.96
CA SER A 48 17.21 15.05 10.28
C SER A 48 16.76 16.41 9.74
N ILE A 49 15.60 16.46 9.05
CA ILE A 49 15.01 17.71 8.56
C ILE A 49 14.67 18.64 9.73
N ALA A 50 14.15 18.13 10.84
CA ALA A 50 13.86 18.96 12.02
C ALA A 50 15.11 19.69 12.53
N LYS A 51 16.28 19.03 12.53
CA LYS A 51 17.57 19.65 12.89
C LYS A 51 17.98 20.71 11.87
N GLN A 52 17.84 20.42 10.58
CA GLN A 52 18.16 21.37 9.51
C GLN A 52 17.28 22.63 9.56
N LEU A 53 15.96 22.46 9.77
CA LEU A 53 15.02 23.55 9.94
C LEU A 53 15.33 24.38 11.19
N HIS A 54 15.71 23.75 12.30
CA HIS A 54 16.17 24.47 13.49
C HIS A 54 17.38 25.36 13.19
N THR A 55 18.38 24.83 12.49
CA THR A 55 19.56 25.62 12.08
C THR A 55 19.16 26.78 11.17
N ILE A 56 18.26 26.58 10.21
CA ILE A 56 17.72 27.62 9.34
C ILE A 56 17.03 28.73 10.17
N ASP A 57 16.23 28.35 11.16
CA ASP A 57 15.52 29.28 12.04
C ASP A 57 16.48 30.11 12.90
N VAL A 58 17.44 29.45 13.56
CA VAL A 58 18.45 30.12 14.41
C VAL A 58 19.34 31.08 13.63
N GLN A 59 19.65 30.73 12.37
CA GLN A 59 20.47 31.57 11.49
C GLN A 59 19.67 32.69 10.80
N GLY A 60 18.35 32.81 11.03
CA GLY A 60 17.50 33.81 10.37
C GLY A 60 17.43 33.62 8.85
N LEU A 61 17.59 32.38 8.39
CA LEU A 61 17.61 32.05 6.96
C LEU A 61 16.22 31.95 6.33
N SER A 62 15.17 31.88 7.15
CA SER A 62 13.77 31.97 6.68
C SER A 62 13.29 33.43 6.77
N PRO A 63 12.67 33.99 5.71
CA PRO A 63 12.04 35.32 5.77
C PRO A 63 10.68 35.33 6.50
N GLY A 64 10.14 34.16 6.87
CA GLY A 64 8.82 34.02 7.49
C GLY A 64 8.87 33.51 8.93
N PRO A 65 7.73 33.02 9.46
CA PRO A 65 7.68 32.37 10.76
C PRO A 65 8.68 31.20 10.87
N PRO A 66 9.13 30.85 12.08
CA PRO A 66 10.01 29.71 12.31
C PRO A 66 9.41 28.42 11.72
N LEU A 67 10.23 27.65 11.02
CA LEU A 67 9.82 26.46 10.27
C LEU A 67 9.74 25.22 11.16
N LYS A 68 10.65 25.07 12.12
CA LYS A 68 10.66 23.90 13.01
C LYS A 68 9.36 23.73 13.82
N PRO A 69 8.78 24.78 14.44
CA PRO A 69 7.50 24.63 15.15
C PRO A 69 6.33 24.18 14.27
N GLN A 70 6.39 24.43 12.96
CA GLN A 70 5.40 23.96 11.99
C GLN A 70 5.66 22.51 11.54
N TRP A 71 6.93 22.09 11.54
CA TRP A 71 7.36 20.72 11.23
C TRP A 71 7.05 19.71 12.35
N ASP A 72 7.19 20.13 13.60
CA ASP A 72 7.04 19.23 14.76
C ASP A 72 5.64 18.56 14.86
N PRO A 73 4.52 19.25 14.57
CA PRO A 73 3.21 18.62 14.41
C PRO A 73 3.19 17.58 13.28
N LEU A 74 3.72 17.89 12.09
CA LEU A 74 3.77 16.95 10.97
C LEU A 74 4.56 15.69 11.31
N SER A 75 5.70 15.83 12.00
CA SER A 75 6.51 14.70 12.47
C SER A 75 5.74 13.81 13.46
N ARG A 76 4.93 14.41 14.33
CA ARG A 76 4.06 13.67 15.26
C ARG A 76 2.95 12.93 14.52
N ASP A 77 2.22 13.64 13.66
CA ASP A 77 1.12 13.09 12.88
C ASP A 77 1.61 11.94 12.00
N PHE A 78 2.81 12.06 11.42
CA PHE A 78 3.45 10.99 10.68
C PHE A 78 3.75 9.76 11.54
N GLY A 79 4.32 9.96 12.73
CA GLY A 79 4.56 8.87 13.68
C GLY A 79 3.28 8.13 14.05
N ASP A 80 2.20 8.87 14.32
CA ASP A 80 0.88 8.29 14.62
C ASP A 80 0.30 7.56 13.41
N LEU A 81 0.45 8.10 12.20
CA LEU A 81 0.04 7.48 10.95
C LEU A 81 0.76 6.16 10.70
N LEU A 82 2.08 6.12 10.88
CA LEU A 82 2.87 4.90 10.75
C LEU A 82 2.48 3.83 11.76
N TRP A 83 2.19 4.24 13.00
CA TRP A 83 1.70 3.33 14.03
C TRP A 83 0.34 2.72 13.66
N GLN A 84 -0.60 3.54 13.17
CA GLN A 84 -1.89 3.06 12.67
C GLN A 84 -1.71 2.11 11.49
N PHE A 85 -0.79 2.43 10.57
CA PHE A 85 -0.48 1.60 9.41
C PHE A 85 0.07 0.23 9.79
N ARG A 86 1.02 0.19 10.74
CA ARG A 86 1.55 -1.06 11.32
C ARG A 86 0.45 -1.88 11.99
N ASN A 87 -0.38 -1.27 12.84
CA ASN A 87 -1.47 -1.97 13.52
C ASN A 87 -2.49 -2.54 12.53
N ASN A 88 -2.80 -1.78 11.47
CA ASN A 88 -3.70 -2.23 10.42
C ASN A 88 -3.15 -3.45 9.68
N ALA A 89 -1.85 -3.46 9.35
CA ALA A 89 -1.18 -4.65 8.79
C ALA A 89 -1.29 -5.87 9.73
N GLY A 90 -1.12 -5.66 11.04
CA GLY A 90 -1.28 -6.69 12.05
C GLY A 90 -2.72 -7.25 12.13
N PHE A 91 -3.73 -6.37 12.07
CA PHE A 91 -5.13 -6.79 12.02
C PHE A 91 -5.44 -7.61 10.77
N ILE A 92 -4.94 -7.18 9.61
CA ILE A 92 -5.09 -7.92 8.36
C ILE A 92 -4.42 -9.29 8.47
N CYS A 93 -3.14 -9.35 8.83
CA CYS A 93 -2.38 -10.58 9.05
C CYS A 93 -3.14 -11.56 9.95
N GLY A 94 -3.58 -11.10 11.13
CA GLY A 94 -4.34 -11.93 12.06
C GLY A 94 -5.67 -12.43 11.50
N ARG A 95 -6.40 -11.59 10.74
CA ARG A 95 -7.64 -12.03 10.07
C ARG A 95 -7.37 -13.05 8.97
N LEU A 96 -6.31 -12.88 8.18
CA LEU A 96 -5.94 -13.84 7.14
C LEU A 96 -5.55 -15.20 7.73
N LYS A 97 -4.74 -15.22 8.80
CA LYS A 97 -4.39 -16.45 9.53
C LYS A 97 -5.64 -17.16 10.05
N ILE A 98 -6.54 -16.45 10.73
CA ILE A 98 -7.81 -17.04 11.20
C ILE A 98 -8.68 -17.56 10.05
N PHE A 99 -8.70 -16.87 8.92
CA PHE A 99 -9.44 -17.35 7.75
C PHE A 99 -8.89 -18.68 7.25
N CYS A 100 -7.57 -18.77 7.09
CA CYS A 100 -6.88 -19.95 6.58
C CYS A 100 -6.92 -21.14 7.55
N ASP A 101 -6.68 -20.87 8.84
CA ASP A 101 -6.42 -21.94 9.82
C ASP A 101 -7.69 -22.40 10.52
N VAL A 102 -8.73 -21.55 10.57
CA VAL A 102 -9.96 -21.82 11.33
C VAL A 102 -11.19 -21.81 10.45
N VAL A 103 -11.46 -20.71 9.73
CA VAL A 103 -12.73 -20.53 9.01
C VAL A 103 -12.84 -21.48 7.83
N LEU A 104 -11.86 -21.46 6.91
CA LEU A 104 -11.87 -22.30 5.72
C LEU A 104 -11.94 -23.80 6.07
N PRO A 105 -11.09 -24.35 6.97
CA PRO A 105 -11.17 -25.75 7.37
C PRO A 105 -12.49 -26.11 8.04
N LEU A 106 -13.05 -25.24 8.89
CA LEU A 106 -14.35 -25.49 9.53
C LEU A 106 -15.46 -25.59 8.47
N VAL A 107 -15.50 -24.67 7.52
CA VAL A 107 -16.53 -24.63 6.48
C VAL A 107 -16.39 -25.78 5.50
N ALA A 108 -15.17 -26.16 5.14
CA ALA A 108 -14.86 -27.24 4.21
C ALA A 108 -15.23 -28.64 4.71
N ARG A 109 -15.42 -28.84 6.02
CA ARG A 109 -15.77 -30.15 6.60
C ARG A 109 -17.08 -30.70 6.03
N ASN A 110 -17.07 -31.91 5.49
CA ASN A 110 -18.29 -32.62 5.08
C ASN A 110 -19.06 -33.13 6.30
N SER A 111 -19.89 -32.26 6.86
CA SER A 111 -20.76 -32.54 8.00
C SER A 111 -22.20 -32.18 7.63
N SER A 112 -23.07 -33.18 7.65
CA SER A 112 -24.48 -33.07 7.26
C SER A 112 -25.41 -32.77 8.43
N SER A 113 -24.89 -32.63 9.66
CA SER A 113 -25.73 -32.34 10.82
C SER A 113 -26.19 -30.88 10.83
N SER A 114 -27.46 -30.65 11.17
CA SER A 114 -28.03 -29.30 11.28
C SER A 114 -27.26 -28.41 12.26
N ARG A 115 -26.80 -28.98 13.39
CA ARG A 115 -25.99 -28.27 14.39
C ARG A 115 -24.66 -27.77 13.83
N SER A 116 -23.95 -28.62 13.09
CA SER A 116 -22.67 -28.24 12.48
C SER A 116 -22.86 -27.22 11.35
N HIS A 117 -23.97 -27.30 10.61
CA HIS A 117 -24.30 -26.27 9.62
C HIS A 117 -24.53 -24.90 10.26
N GLN A 118 -25.27 -24.85 11.38
CA GLN A 118 -25.49 -23.62 12.14
C GLN A 118 -24.19 -23.04 12.71
N GLU A 119 -23.29 -23.89 13.20
CA GLU A 119 -21.96 -23.48 13.67
C GLU A 119 -21.14 -22.82 12.55
N LYS A 120 -21.09 -23.42 11.35
CA LYS A 120 -20.39 -22.83 10.19
C LYS A 120 -20.93 -21.44 9.84
N LEU A 121 -22.25 -21.30 9.79
CA LEU A 121 -22.90 -20.02 9.51
C LEU A 121 -22.56 -18.98 10.59
N GLN A 122 -22.66 -19.35 11.87
CA GLN A 122 -22.38 -18.46 12.99
C GLN A 122 -20.92 -17.99 12.99
N VAL A 123 -19.96 -18.91 12.80
CA VAL A 123 -18.53 -18.58 12.77
C VAL A 123 -18.21 -17.69 11.58
N LEU A 124 -18.73 -18.00 10.39
CA LEU A 124 -18.50 -17.19 9.19
C LEU A 124 -19.09 -15.78 9.33
N GLN A 125 -20.33 -15.66 9.81
CA GLN A 125 -20.97 -14.36 10.01
C GLN A 125 -20.25 -13.51 11.06
N SER A 126 -19.80 -14.13 12.16
CA SER A 126 -18.99 -13.43 13.17
C SER A 126 -17.65 -12.96 12.59
N TYR A 127 -16.97 -13.83 11.83
CA TYR A 127 -15.74 -13.47 11.13
C TYR A 127 -15.93 -12.31 10.14
N MET A 128 -17.01 -12.35 9.35
CA MET A 128 -17.35 -11.29 8.39
C MET A 128 -17.61 -9.96 9.08
N SER A 129 -18.35 -9.96 10.20
CA SER A 129 -18.63 -8.75 10.96
C SER A 129 -17.35 -8.08 11.45
N ILE A 130 -16.47 -8.83 12.12
CA ILE A 130 -15.21 -8.30 12.65
C ILE A 130 -14.29 -7.84 11.51
N SER A 131 -14.24 -8.60 10.41
CA SER A 131 -13.43 -8.24 9.24
C SER A 131 -13.95 -6.99 8.53
N ALA A 132 -15.27 -6.76 8.53
CA ALA A 132 -15.85 -5.53 8.02
C ALA A 132 -15.45 -4.30 8.86
N ASP A 133 -15.39 -4.44 10.19
CA ASP A 133 -14.92 -3.37 11.08
C ASP A 133 -13.46 -3.02 10.80
N HIS A 134 -12.57 -4.01 10.67
CA HIS A 134 -11.17 -3.77 10.30
C HIS A 134 -11.01 -3.19 8.89
N ALA A 135 -11.83 -3.62 7.92
CA ALA A 135 -11.85 -3.01 6.59
C ALA A 135 -12.28 -1.53 6.65
N ASN A 136 -13.25 -1.19 7.50
CA ASN A 136 -13.63 0.21 7.74
C ASN A 136 -12.47 1.02 8.33
N LEU A 137 -11.72 0.46 9.28
CA LEU A 137 -10.51 1.08 9.84
C LEU A 137 -9.46 1.32 8.74
N THR A 138 -9.24 0.37 7.83
CA THR A 138 -8.34 0.57 6.68
C THR A 138 -8.79 1.72 5.77
N ARG A 139 -10.08 1.86 5.49
CA ARG A 139 -10.59 2.98 4.68
C ARG A 139 -10.45 4.33 5.39
N ALA A 140 -10.66 4.34 6.71
CA ALA A 140 -10.42 5.52 7.55
C ALA A 140 -8.93 5.90 7.56
N LEU A 141 -8.04 4.92 7.69
CA LEU A 141 -6.59 5.10 7.59
C LEU A 141 -6.19 5.67 6.22
N ALA A 142 -6.73 5.15 5.12
CA ALA A 142 -6.47 5.70 3.79
C ALA A 142 -6.90 7.17 3.68
N SER A 143 -8.04 7.53 4.26
CA SER A 143 -8.51 8.91 4.31
C SER A 143 -7.60 9.80 5.16
N HIS A 144 -7.10 9.28 6.28
CA HIS A 144 -6.16 9.98 7.15
C HIS A 144 -4.81 10.21 6.45
N ALA A 145 -4.28 9.17 5.80
CA ALA A 145 -3.07 9.22 4.98
C ALA A 145 -3.17 10.32 3.90
N MET A 146 -4.28 10.38 3.16
CA MET A 146 -4.46 11.44 2.15
C MET A 146 -4.48 12.84 2.76
N LYS A 147 -5.07 13.03 3.95
CA LYS A 147 -5.03 14.33 4.64
C LYS A 147 -3.61 14.70 5.05
N PHE A 148 -2.85 13.74 5.54
CA PHE A 148 -1.46 13.94 5.92
C PHE A 148 -0.60 14.31 4.70
N ASN A 149 -0.71 13.58 3.57
CA ASN A 149 -0.01 13.89 2.33
C ASN A 149 -0.24 15.34 1.89
N ASN A 150 -1.49 15.80 1.95
CA ASN A 150 -1.85 17.17 1.59
C ASN A 150 -1.15 18.19 2.50
N SER A 151 -1.15 17.96 3.83
CA SER A 151 -0.51 18.83 4.80
C SER A 151 1.01 18.89 4.61
N LEU A 152 1.64 17.73 4.39
CA LEU A 152 3.08 17.62 4.16
C LEU A 152 3.48 18.29 2.83
N ASN A 153 2.72 18.08 1.76
CA ASN A 153 2.98 18.70 0.46
C ASN A 153 2.72 20.22 0.48
N ALA A 154 1.72 20.68 1.24
CA ALA A 154 1.49 22.10 1.45
C ALA A 154 2.68 22.77 2.17
N PHE A 155 3.17 22.15 3.25
CA PHE A 155 4.37 22.63 3.95
C PHE A 155 5.59 22.67 3.02
N HIS A 156 5.81 21.60 2.24
CA HIS A 156 6.88 21.54 1.25
C HIS A 156 6.80 22.67 0.21
N THR A 157 5.60 22.93 -0.31
CA THR A 157 5.35 23.97 -1.30
C THR A 157 5.58 25.37 -0.73
N ASP A 158 5.18 25.61 0.52
CA ASP A 158 5.42 26.89 1.18
C ASP A 158 6.91 27.09 1.51
N PHE A 159 7.59 26.04 1.98
CA PHE A 159 9.04 26.07 2.16
C PHE A 159 9.76 26.37 0.84
N LEU A 160 9.33 25.76 -0.26
CA LEU A 160 9.88 26.06 -1.59
C LEU A 160 9.73 27.53 -1.99
N LYS A 161 8.58 28.15 -1.72
CA LYS A 161 8.37 29.58 -2.01
C LYS A 161 9.38 30.43 -1.23
N SER A 162 9.59 30.14 0.06
CA SER A 162 10.58 30.83 0.89
C SER A 162 12.01 30.67 0.37
N VAL A 163 12.39 29.46 -0.05
CA VAL A 163 13.72 29.19 -0.64
C VAL A 163 13.90 29.94 -1.97
N SER A 164 12.87 29.94 -2.82
CA SER A 164 12.91 30.57 -4.14
C SER A 164 13.11 32.08 -4.04
N GLN A 165 12.58 32.74 -3.00
CA GLN A 165 12.79 34.18 -2.80
C GLN A 165 14.26 34.56 -2.53
N ARG A 166 15.10 33.62 -2.04
CA ARG A 166 16.50 33.89 -1.69
C ARG A 166 17.51 33.39 -2.73
N ALA A 167 17.18 32.36 -3.51
CA ALA A 167 18.09 31.76 -4.49
C ALA A 167 17.53 31.88 -5.92
N ASN A 168 18.26 32.57 -6.81
CA ASN A 168 17.89 32.71 -8.22
C ASN A 168 18.26 31.47 -9.06
N SER A 169 19.30 30.73 -8.66
CA SER A 169 19.74 29.53 -9.37
C SER A 169 18.89 28.32 -9.00
N GLY A 170 18.48 27.52 -9.98
CA GLY A 170 17.79 26.25 -9.74
C GLY A 170 16.32 26.38 -9.33
N GLN A 171 15.68 27.54 -9.58
CA GLN A 171 14.27 27.77 -9.25
C GLN A 171 13.31 27.05 -10.19
N ARG A 172 13.69 26.90 -11.46
CA ARG A 172 12.85 26.25 -12.47
C ARG A 172 12.69 24.78 -12.12
N GLU A 173 13.81 24.13 -11.83
CA GLU A 173 13.91 22.71 -11.49
C GLU A 173 13.16 22.40 -10.20
N LEU A 174 13.20 23.29 -9.20
CA LEU A 174 12.42 23.09 -7.98
C LEU A 174 10.92 23.30 -8.17
N ARG A 175 10.52 24.28 -8.99
CA ARG A 175 9.11 24.49 -9.33
C ARG A 175 8.55 23.30 -10.11
N ASP A 176 9.31 22.79 -11.07
CA ASP A 176 8.97 21.57 -11.79
C ASP A 176 8.82 20.37 -10.83
N LEU A 177 9.79 20.17 -9.94
CA LEU A 177 9.70 19.10 -8.91
C LEU A 177 8.47 19.23 -8.00
N SER A 178 8.15 20.43 -7.51
CA SER A 178 6.96 20.65 -6.68
C SER A 178 5.65 20.39 -7.44
N GLN A 179 5.59 20.78 -8.72
CA GLN A 179 4.44 20.44 -9.57
C GLN A 179 4.31 18.93 -9.73
N LYS A 180 5.41 18.22 -10.03
CA LYS A 180 5.42 16.76 -10.18
C LYS A 180 5.05 16.01 -8.89
N LEU A 181 5.43 16.54 -7.72
CA LEU A 181 4.98 16.00 -6.43
C LEU A 181 3.47 16.20 -6.22
N SER A 182 2.92 17.33 -6.64
CA SER A 182 1.47 17.58 -6.59
C SER A 182 0.69 16.70 -7.57
N ASP A 183 1.24 16.44 -8.76
CA ASP A 183 0.69 15.49 -9.72
C ASP A 183 0.70 14.07 -9.14
N LEU A 184 1.80 13.69 -8.45
CA LEU A 184 1.95 12.39 -7.78
C LEU A 184 0.87 12.20 -6.69
N GLU A 185 0.69 13.19 -5.82
CA GLU A 185 -0.34 13.21 -4.79
C GLU A 185 -1.74 13.00 -5.39
N SER A 186 -2.03 13.70 -6.49
CA SER A 186 -3.32 13.58 -7.20
C SER A 186 -3.57 12.17 -7.71
N HIS A 187 -2.57 11.54 -8.37
CA HIS A 187 -2.70 10.17 -8.87
C HIS A 187 -2.86 9.14 -7.74
N ILE A 188 -2.13 9.29 -6.65
CA ILE A 188 -2.25 8.42 -5.47
C ILE A 188 -3.66 8.51 -4.88
N ARG A 189 -4.20 9.73 -4.75
CA ARG A 189 -5.56 9.93 -4.26
C ARG A 189 -6.59 9.24 -5.16
N GLN A 190 -6.46 9.41 -6.48
CA GLN A 190 -7.37 8.76 -7.44
C GLN A 190 -7.29 7.23 -7.34
N LEU A 191 -6.08 6.67 -7.22
CA LEU A 191 -5.87 5.23 -7.09
C LEU A 191 -6.44 4.68 -5.77
N CYS A 192 -6.21 5.34 -4.65
CA CYS A 192 -6.78 4.94 -3.35
C CYS A 192 -8.31 4.96 -3.38
N LEU A 193 -8.91 5.98 -4.01
CA LEU A 193 -10.37 6.06 -4.19
C LEU A 193 -10.91 4.96 -5.10
N ALA A 194 -10.20 4.64 -6.19
CA ALA A 194 -10.57 3.56 -7.09
C ALA A 194 -10.51 2.19 -6.38
N ASN A 195 -9.41 1.90 -5.67
CA ASN A 195 -9.25 0.67 -4.88
C ASN A 195 -10.30 0.56 -3.77
N GLY A 196 -10.61 1.67 -3.09
CA GLY A 196 -11.62 1.68 -2.02
C GLY A 196 -13.06 1.43 -2.50
N LYS A 197 -13.35 1.67 -3.78
CA LYS A 197 -14.65 1.42 -4.41
C LYS A 197 -14.71 0.11 -5.18
N PHE A 198 -13.58 -0.56 -5.35
CA PHE A 198 -13.52 -1.81 -6.11
C PHE A 198 -14.24 -2.92 -5.35
N SER A 199 -15.33 -3.41 -5.96
CA SER A 199 -16.16 -4.51 -5.45
C SER A 199 -16.15 -5.71 -6.39
N GLY A 200 -15.18 -5.75 -7.32
CA GLY A 200 -15.10 -6.79 -8.33
C GLY A 200 -14.83 -8.16 -7.72
N GLN A 201 -15.53 -9.17 -8.24
CA GLN A 201 -15.33 -10.57 -7.86
C GLN A 201 -14.09 -11.21 -8.51
N ASP A 202 -13.32 -10.46 -9.30
CA ASP A 202 -12.14 -10.96 -9.98
C ASP A 202 -10.93 -11.05 -9.02
N VAL A 203 -10.34 -12.24 -8.93
CA VAL A 203 -9.11 -12.50 -8.14
C VAL A 203 -7.89 -11.77 -8.70
N THR A 204 -7.95 -11.36 -9.97
CA THR A 204 -6.85 -10.69 -10.68
C THR A 204 -6.44 -9.38 -10.00
N HIS A 205 -7.38 -8.63 -9.41
CA HIS A 205 -7.06 -7.39 -8.67
C HIS A 205 -6.13 -7.63 -7.48
N PHE A 206 -6.44 -8.66 -6.69
CA PHE A 206 -5.65 -9.07 -5.53
C PHE A 206 -4.23 -9.48 -5.93
N ILE A 207 -4.10 -10.33 -6.96
CA ILE A 207 -2.79 -10.78 -7.45
C ILE A 207 -2.01 -9.63 -8.07
N PHE A 208 -2.64 -8.83 -8.92
CA PHE A 208 -2.03 -7.65 -9.52
C PHE A 208 -1.44 -6.71 -8.47
N THR A 209 -2.20 -6.42 -7.42
CA THR A 209 -1.77 -5.51 -6.35
C THR A 209 -0.67 -6.12 -5.46
N SER A 210 -0.76 -7.42 -5.18
CA SER A 210 0.28 -8.15 -4.43
C SER A 210 1.62 -8.14 -5.17
N LEU A 211 1.61 -8.45 -6.46
CA LEU A 211 2.80 -8.42 -7.32
C LEU A 211 3.35 -7.00 -7.49
N ARG A 212 2.47 -5.99 -7.58
CA ARG A 212 2.87 -4.58 -7.68
C ARG A 212 3.67 -4.14 -6.46
N THR A 213 3.29 -4.58 -5.25
CA THR A 213 4.00 -4.27 -4.01
C THR A 213 5.48 -4.71 -4.08
N GLY A 214 5.72 -5.90 -4.66
CA GLY A 214 7.05 -6.41 -5.01
C GLY A 214 7.87 -5.44 -5.85
N THR A 215 7.26 -4.96 -6.94
CA THR A 215 7.93 -4.07 -7.91
C THR A 215 8.07 -2.63 -7.42
N SER A 216 7.21 -2.16 -6.52
CA SER A 216 7.22 -0.76 -6.07
C SER A 216 8.26 -0.50 -4.99
N CYS A 217 8.49 -1.49 -4.11
CA CYS A 217 9.37 -1.40 -2.95
C CYS A 217 10.84 -1.77 -3.25
N THR A 218 11.11 -2.55 -4.31
CA THR A 218 12.47 -3.02 -4.63
C THR A 218 13.00 -2.41 -5.93
N ARG A 219 14.28 -1.99 -5.95
CA ARG A 219 14.97 -1.58 -7.19
C ARG A 219 15.34 -2.84 -7.97
N LYS A 220 14.39 -3.31 -8.81
CA LYS A 220 14.49 -4.45 -9.73
C LYS A 220 14.96 -5.76 -9.06
N PRO A 221 14.07 -6.74 -8.81
CA PRO A 221 14.52 -8.09 -8.50
C PRO A 221 15.31 -8.62 -9.71
N THR A 222 16.61 -8.84 -9.54
CA THR A 222 17.51 -9.31 -10.61
C THR A 222 17.20 -10.73 -11.10
N ARG A 223 16.21 -11.42 -10.51
CA ARG A 223 15.94 -12.84 -10.79
C ARG A 223 14.45 -13.25 -10.87
N SER A 224 13.48 -12.43 -10.47
CA SER A 224 12.09 -12.91 -10.38
C SER A 224 11.31 -12.80 -11.70
N ARG A 225 10.42 -13.75 -11.95
CA ARG A 225 9.53 -13.74 -13.12
C ARG A 225 8.38 -12.74 -12.98
N ILE A 226 8.26 -12.06 -11.82
CA ILE A 226 7.16 -11.16 -11.49
C ILE A 226 7.12 -9.95 -12.43
N SER A 227 8.28 -9.41 -12.81
CA SER A 227 8.35 -8.30 -13.77
C SER A 227 7.82 -8.66 -15.17
N HIS A 228 7.61 -9.94 -15.46
CA HIS A 228 7.18 -10.44 -16.77
C HIS A 228 5.74 -10.98 -16.82
N GLN A 229 5.08 -11.19 -15.68
CA GLN A 229 3.66 -11.59 -15.67
C GLN A 229 2.76 -10.38 -15.91
N ARG A 230 2.49 -10.07 -17.19
CA ARG A 230 1.40 -9.16 -17.55
C ARG A 230 0.07 -9.88 -17.35
N LEU A 231 -0.57 -9.64 -16.20
CA LEU A 231 -1.93 -10.11 -15.96
C LEU A 231 -2.91 -9.39 -16.91
N PRO A 232 -3.81 -10.12 -17.58
CA PRO A 232 -4.86 -9.49 -18.38
C PRO A 232 -5.87 -8.78 -17.47
N LEU A 233 -5.90 -7.45 -17.52
CA LEU A 233 -6.90 -6.63 -16.84
C LEU A 233 -8.11 -6.43 -17.76
N ASN A 234 -8.88 -7.51 -17.96
CA ASN A 234 -9.96 -7.53 -18.95
C ASN A 234 -11.27 -6.88 -18.46
N ASP A 235 -11.46 -6.80 -17.14
CA ASP A 235 -12.60 -6.12 -16.54
C ASP A 235 -12.46 -4.59 -16.65
N PRO A 236 -13.51 -3.82 -16.99
CA PRO A 236 -13.41 -2.36 -17.17
C PRO A 236 -12.91 -1.60 -15.94
N ASP A 237 -13.34 -1.99 -14.74
CA ASP A 237 -12.94 -1.36 -13.49
C ASP A 237 -11.49 -1.72 -13.15
N LEU A 238 -11.11 -2.98 -13.38
CA LEU A 238 -9.74 -3.42 -13.21
C LEU A 238 -8.79 -2.77 -14.24
N ALA A 239 -9.23 -2.59 -15.49
CA ALA A 239 -8.50 -1.88 -16.51
C ALA A 239 -8.31 -0.40 -16.16
N MET A 240 -9.29 0.22 -15.49
CA MET A 240 -9.16 1.57 -14.94
C MET A 240 -8.09 1.62 -13.86
N ILE A 241 -8.10 0.69 -12.90
CA ILE A 241 -7.05 0.59 -11.87
C ILE A 241 -5.67 0.41 -12.52
N GLY A 242 -5.56 -0.47 -13.52
CA GLY A 242 -4.32 -0.65 -14.29
C GLY A 242 -3.82 0.65 -14.93
N ARG A 243 -4.69 1.43 -15.56
CA ARG A 243 -4.33 2.73 -16.13
C ARG A 243 -3.87 3.74 -15.08
N LEU A 244 -4.53 3.79 -13.93
CA LEU A 244 -4.14 4.66 -12.81
C LEU A 244 -2.76 4.27 -12.26
N CYS A 245 -2.49 2.97 -12.13
CA CYS A 245 -1.17 2.45 -11.76
C CYS A 245 -0.09 2.84 -12.78
N GLU A 246 -0.35 2.71 -14.08
CA GLU A 246 0.58 3.14 -15.12
C GLU A 246 0.86 4.66 -15.07
N GLN A 247 -0.18 5.47 -14.85
CA GLN A 247 -0.03 6.92 -14.69
C GLN A 247 0.83 7.24 -13.47
N LEU A 248 0.57 6.59 -12.35
CA LEU A 248 1.35 6.74 -11.13
C LEU A 248 2.82 6.39 -11.35
N ASP A 249 3.11 5.28 -12.04
CA ASP A 249 4.49 4.86 -12.31
C ASP A 249 5.22 5.82 -13.25
N ARG A 250 4.52 6.40 -14.25
CA ARG A 250 5.07 7.46 -15.11
C ARG A 250 5.39 8.71 -14.28
N THR A 251 4.45 9.19 -13.46
CA THR A 251 4.67 10.37 -12.62
C THR A 251 5.78 10.13 -11.59
N ARG A 252 5.88 8.93 -11.00
CA ARG A 252 6.98 8.54 -10.12
C ARG A 252 8.35 8.68 -10.82
N ASN A 253 8.46 8.22 -12.07
CA ASN A 253 9.68 8.37 -12.84
C ASN A 253 9.99 9.84 -13.14
N GLU A 254 8.99 10.64 -13.49
CA GLU A 254 9.14 12.09 -13.70
C GLU A 254 9.62 12.80 -12.42
N VAL A 255 9.06 12.46 -11.26
CA VAL A 255 9.51 12.97 -9.95
C VAL A 255 10.97 12.59 -9.70
N ALA A 256 11.36 11.34 -9.95
CA ALA A 256 12.75 10.90 -9.78
C ALA A 256 13.72 11.67 -10.69
N HIS A 257 13.33 11.94 -11.94
CA HIS A 257 14.12 12.76 -12.86
C HIS A 257 14.21 14.24 -12.39
N ALA A 258 13.10 14.83 -11.96
CA ALA A 258 13.07 16.20 -11.44
C ALA A 258 13.88 16.34 -10.13
N GLN A 259 13.85 15.33 -9.26
CA GLN A 259 14.68 15.24 -8.06
C GLN A 259 16.17 15.21 -8.44
N TYR A 260 16.55 14.36 -9.39
CA TYR A 260 17.94 14.30 -9.85
C TYR A 260 18.40 15.63 -10.45
N ALA A 261 17.59 16.24 -11.33
CA ALA A 261 17.88 17.53 -11.93
C ALA A 261 18.07 18.63 -10.86
N SER A 262 17.18 18.69 -9.87
CA SER A 262 17.27 19.68 -8.79
C SER A 262 18.51 19.49 -7.90
N GLN A 263 18.93 18.25 -7.67
CA GLN A 263 20.17 17.94 -6.94
C GLN A 263 21.43 18.34 -7.71
N VAL A 264 21.47 18.12 -9.03
CA VAL A 264 22.63 18.46 -9.88
C VAL A 264 22.77 19.97 -10.08
N CYS A 265 21.65 20.69 -10.25
CA CYS A 265 21.66 22.13 -10.49
C CYS A 265 22.03 22.97 -9.26
N ARG A 266 22.19 22.36 -8.07
CA ARG A 266 22.41 23.09 -6.81
C ARG A 266 23.77 22.80 -6.21
N ARG A 267 24.38 23.86 -5.65
CA ARG A 267 25.62 23.73 -4.88
C ARG A 267 25.33 22.94 -3.60
N LYS A 268 26.06 21.86 -3.37
CA LYS A 268 25.96 21.00 -2.18
C LYS A 268 26.26 21.69 -0.83
N THR A 269 26.49 23.00 -0.83
CA THR A 269 26.87 23.79 0.36
C THR A 269 25.76 24.72 0.85
N ASP A 270 24.66 24.88 0.12
CA ASP A 270 23.53 25.70 0.54
C ASP A 270 22.56 24.90 1.43
N ALA A 271 22.47 25.26 2.71
CA ALA A 271 21.62 24.58 3.68
C ALA A 271 20.14 24.57 3.29
N LEU A 272 19.63 25.63 2.67
CA LEU A 272 18.24 25.71 2.20
C LEU A 272 17.99 24.73 1.05
N ALA A 273 18.93 24.65 0.11
CA ALA A 273 18.88 23.71 -1.01
C ALA A 273 18.94 22.24 -0.56
N ILE A 274 19.84 21.92 0.38
CA ILE A 274 19.98 20.56 0.93
C ILE A 274 18.71 20.16 1.67
N THR A 275 18.18 21.06 2.51
CA THR A 275 16.95 20.80 3.27
C THR A 275 15.77 20.59 2.33
N GLN A 276 15.65 21.41 1.29
CA GLN A 276 14.59 21.27 0.30
C GLN A 276 14.68 19.91 -0.39
N THR A 277 15.85 19.53 -0.91
CA THR A 277 15.99 18.30 -1.70
C THR A 277 15.75 17.07 -0.85
N THR A 278 16.18 17.10 0.41
CA THR A 278 15.89 16.07 1.42
C THR A 278 14.39 15.98 1.69
N MET A 279 13.71 17.11 1.85
CA MET A 279 12.26 17.16 2.07
C MET A 279 11.46 16.70 0.85
N SER A 280 11.84 17.11 -0.37
CA SER A 280 11.25 16.62 -1.62
C SER A 280 11.37 15.11 -1.75
N LYS A 281 12.51 14.54 -1.34
CA LYS A 281 12.70 13.09 -1.31
C LYS A 281 11.78 12.44 -0.30
N LEU A 282 11.72 12.96 0.93
CA LEU A 282 10.83 12.46 1.98
C LEU A 282 9.36 12.47 1.54
N VAL A 283 8.87 13.59 1.00
CA VAL A 283 7.49 13.72 0.49
C VAL A 283 7.20 12.64 -0.55
N SER A 284 8.10 12.44 -1.52
CA SER A 284 7.92 11.41 -2.54
C SER A 284 7.96 10.00 -1.98
N ASP A 285 8.92 9.70 -1.11
CA ASP A 285 9.11 8.35 -0.55
C ASP A 285 7.89 7.97 0.32
N GLU A 286 7.38 8.93 1.09
CA GLU A 286 6.22 8.80 1.94
C GLU A 286 4.94 8.51 1.14
N MET A 287 4.69 9.32 0.10
CA MET A 287 3.56 9.15 -0.80
C MET A 287 3.54 7.75 -1.44
N ILE A 288 4.69 7.29 -1.96
CA ILE A 288 4.81 5.97 -2.61
C ILE A 288 4.63 4.83 -1.60
N MET A 289 5.22 4.95 -0.41
CA MET A 289 5.11 3.96 0.66
C MET A 289 3.64 3.75 1.05
N LEU A 290 2.93 4.84 1.32
CA LEU A 290 1.52 4.79 1.70
C LEU A 290 0.65 4.22 0.60
N GLU A 291 0.85 4.63 -0.65
CA GLU A 291 0.09 4.09 -1.77
C GLU A 291 0.26 2.58 -1.87
N SER A 292 1.51 2.08 -1.85
CA SER A 292 1.78 0.67 -2.09
C SER A 292 1.14 -0.21 -1.01
N GLY A 293 1.30 0.14 0.28
CA GLY A 293 0.68 -0.68 1.33
C GLY A 293 -0.83 -0.47 1.47
N LEU A 294 -1.38 0.73 1.27
CA LEU A 294 -2.83 0.93 1.31
C LEU A 294 -3.54 0.22 0.15
N SER A 295 -2.96 0.26 -1.06
CA SER A 295 -3.46 -0.49 -2.21
C SER A 295 -3.51 -1.99 -1.88
N LEU A 296 -2.44 -2.55 -1.32
CA LEU A 296 -2.40 -3.93 -0.88
C LEU A 296 -3.49 -4.24 0.16
N PHE A 297 -3.57 -3.44 1.24
CA PHE A 297 -4.56 -3.63 2.30
C PHE A 297 -6.00 -3.61 1.79
N LEU A 298 -6.33 -2.65 0.93
CA LEU A 298 -7.66 -2.53 0.34
C LEU A 298 -7.98 -3.72 -0.58
N SER A 299 -7.02 -4.18 -1.39
CA SER A 299 -7.20 -5.35 -2.26
C SER A 299 -7.42 -6.65 -1.47
N ILE A 300 -6.72 -6.81 -0.34
CA ILE A 300 -6.91 -7.95 0.57
C ILE A 300 -8.34 -7.96 1.11
N TRP A 301 -8.83 -6.83 1.64
CA TRP A 301 -10.18 -6.76 2.19
C TRP A 301 -11.25 -7.00 1.15
N SER A 302 -11.09 -6.44 -0.05
CA SER A 302 -12.04 -6.64 -1.15
C SER A 302 -12.17 -8.13 -1.49
N ARG A 303 -11.03 -8.81 -1.72
CA ARG A 303 -11.02 -10.25 -2.04
C ARG A 303 -11.55 -11.11 -0.91
N LEU A 304 -11.13 -10.86 0.33
CA LEU A 304 -11.58 -11.61 1.51
C LEU A 304 -13.08 -11.48 1.75
N GLN A 305 -13.64 -10.27 1.58
CA GLN A 305 -15.08 -10.04 1.71
C GLN A 305 -15.85 -10.79 0.62
N CYS A 306 -15.38 -10.76 -0.63
CA CYS A 306 -15.98 -11.53 -1.71
C CYS A 306 -15.97 -13.04 -1.42
N ASP A 307 -14.82 -13.60 -1.02
CA ASP A 307 -14.72 -15.03 -0.68
C ASP A 307 -15.68 -15.40 0.46
N CYS A 308 -15.77 -14.58 1.51
CA CYS A 308 -16.71 -14.81 2.60
C CYS A 308 -18.18 -14.74 2.14
N ILE A 309 -18.54 -13.80 1.27
CA ILE A 309 -19.89 -13.66 0.73
C ILE A 309 -20.25 -14.87 -0.13
N ASP A 310 -19.35 -15.32 -1.00
CA ASP A 310 -19.57 -16.49 -1.85
C ASP A 310 -19.79 -17.75 -1.02
N ILE A 311 -18.97 -17.94 0.03
CA ILE A 311 -19.13 -19.03 0.99
C ILE A 311 -20.46 -18.92 1.74
N LEU A 312 -20.82 -17.74 2.24
CA LEU A 312 -22.07 -17.54 2.98
C LEU A 312 -23.29 -17.86 2.10
N GLN A 313 -23.28 -17.37 0.86
CA GLN A 313 -24.36 -17.60 -0.10
C GLN A 313 -24.49 -19.09 -0.47
N TRP A 314 -23.35 -19.78 -0.62
CA TRP A 314 -23.32 -21.23 -0.82
C TRP A 314 -23.89 -22.00 0.37
N LEU A 315 -23.49 -21.65 1.61
CA LEU A 315 -24.02 -22.27 2.82
C LEU A 315 -25.53 -22.04 2.99
N GLN A 316 -26.01 -20.83 2.76
CA GLN A 316 -27.43 -20.50 2.94
C GLN A 316 -28.34 -21.16 1.90
N ASN A 317 -27.88 -21.29 0.66
CA ASN A 317 -28.69 -21.76 -0.45
C ASN A 317 -27.96 -22.78 -1.34
N PRO A 318 -27.60 -23.97 -0.83
CA PRO A 318 -26.79 -24.95 -1.57
C PRO A 318 -27.50 -25.49 -2.81
N ARG A 319 -28.83 -25.45 -2.86
CA ARG A 319 -29.62 -25.84 -4.06
C ARG A 319 -29.57 -24.80 -5.17
N ALA A 320 -29.52 -23.51 -4.81
CA ALA A 320 -29.45 -22.42 -5.78
C ALA A 320 -28.01 -22.15 -6.24
N ARG A 321 -27.02 -22.55 -5.43
CA ARG A 321 -25.60 -22.48 -5.73
C ARG A 321 -24.95 -23.84 -5.56
N PRO A 322 -25.12 -24.74 -6.55
CA PRO A 322 -24.53 -26.07 -6.48
C PRO A 322 -23.00 -26.05 -6.59
N GLU A 323 -22.45 -25.01 -7.22
CA GLU A 323 -21.01 -24.84 -7.37
C GLU A 323 -20.36 -24.40 -6.05
N MET A 324 -19.35 -25.16 -5.63
CA MET A 324 -18.59 -24.85 -4.44
C MET A 324 -17.71 -23.61 -4.67
N PRO A 325 -17.67 -22.66 -3.73
CA PRO A 325 -16.81 -21.48 -3.82
C PRO A 325 -15.34 -21.85 -4.08
N PRO A 326 -14.62 -21.13 -4.97
CA PRO A 326 -13.24 -21.45 -5.31
C PRO A 326 -12.27 -21.51 -4.13
N ALA A 327 -12.49 -20.66 -3.12
CA ALA A 327 -11.73 -20.64 -1.88
C ALA A 327 -11.83 -21.95 -1.08
N LEU A 328 -12.98 -22.65 -1.14
CA LEU A 328 -13.17 -23.95 -0.50
C LEU A 328 -12.60 -25.08 -1.35
N VAL A 329 -12.81 -25.02 -2.67
CA VAL A 329 -12.28 -26.01 -3.62
C VAL A 329 -10.76 -26.13 -3.47
N SER A 330 -10.07 -24.99 -3.46
CA SER A 330 -8.60 -24.96 -3.30
C SER A 330 -8.10 -25.58 -2.00
N VAL A 331 -8.73 -25.24 -0.87
CA VAL A 331 -8.37 -25.82 0.44
C VAL A 331 -8.61 -27.32 0.49
N ILE A 332 -9.68 -27.80 -0.13
CA ILE A 332 -10.01 -29.24 -0.16
C ILE A 332 -9.05 -30.00 -1.09
N ASP A 333 -8.74 -29.43 -2.26
CA ASP A 333 -7.98 -30.11 -3.30
C ASP A 333 -6.47 -30.10 -3.07
N SER A 334 -5.90 -28.96 -2.62
CA SER A 334 -4.46 -28.81 -2.43
C SER A 334 -4.04 -28.39 -1.03
N GLY A 335 -4.97 -27.92 -0.19
CA GLY A 335 -4.66 -27.32 1.11
C GLY A 335 -4.07 -25.91 1.01
N ASP A 336 -3.92 -25.38 -0.20
CA ASP A 336 -3.37 -24.04 -0.42
C ASP A 336 -4.45 -22.97 -0.34
N THR A 337 -4.05 -21.77 0.04
CA THR A 337 -4.90 -20.58 0.05
C THR A 337 -4.22 -19.42 -0.66
N LEU A 338 -5.00 -18.41 -1.05
CA LEU A 338 -4.48 -17.13 -1.56
C LEU A 338 -3.79 -16.30 -0.47
N TYR A 339 -4.15 -16.53 0.79
CA TYR A 339 -3.90 -15.57 1.86
C TYR A 339 -2.70 -15.93 2.74
N ALA A 340 -2.29 -17.20 2.76
CA ALA A 340 -1.21 -17.66 3.64
C ALA A 340 0.12 -16.92 3.36
N THR A 341 0.52 -16.84 2.10
CA THR A 341 1.74 -16.12 1.68
C THR A 341 1.69 -14.64 2.06
N VAL A 342 0.57 -13.96 1.77
CA VAL A 342 0.41 -12.54 2.10
C VAL A 342 0.37 -12.31 3.61
N ALA A 343 -0.25 -13.20 4.38
CA ALA A 343 -0.26 -13.13 5.84
C ALA A 343 1.16 -13.25 6.41
N GLY A 344 1.98 -14.17 5.88
CA GLY A 344 3.39 -14.31 6.25
C GLY A 344 4.19 -13.03 5.99
N ALA A 345 4.06 -12.46 4.80
CA ALA A 345 4.76 -11.23 4.44
C ALA A 345 4.31 -10.02 5.29
N LEU A 346 3.02 -9.89 5.61
CA LEU A 346 2.55 -8.84 6.53
C LEU A 346 3.11 -9.03 7.96
N ASP A 347 3.36 -10.27 8.39
CA ASP A 347 4.03 -10.56 9.65
C ASP A 347 5.46 -10.02 9.65
N VAL A 348 6.20 -10.21 8.55
CA VAL A 348 7.54 -9.63 8.34
C VAL A 348 7.50 -8.12 8.44
N PHE A 349 6.52 -7.47 7.79
CA PHE A 349 6.35 -6.02 7.89
C PHE A 349 6.09 -5.56 9.34
N VAL A 350 5.17 -6.22 10.06
CA VAL A 350 4.79 -5.84 11.43
C VAL A 350 5.94 -6.04 12.42
N THR A 351 6.73 -7.11 12.25
CA THR A 351 7.88 -7.41 13.10
C THR A 351 9.09 -6.53 12.78
N GLY A 352 9.24 -6.09 11.54
CA GLY A 352 10.29 -5.16 11.11
C GLY A 352 10.15 -3.72 11.65
N ILE A 353 8.96 -3.34 12.13
CA ILE A 353 8.74 -2.03 12.77
C ILE A 353 8.77 -2.19 14.29
N ASP A 354 9.86 -1.75 14.91
CA ASP A 354 10.05 -1.76 16.36
C ASP A 354 9.12 -0.72 17.05
N PRO A 355 8.21 -1.16 17.95
CA PRO A 355 7.35 -0.27 18.72
C PRO A 355 8.09 0.78 19.56
N SER A 356 9.34 0.54 19.96
CA SER A 356 10.11 1.43 20.83
C SER A 356 10.28 2.85 20.26
N HIS A 357 10.28 2.96 18.92
CA HIS A 357 10.37 4.24 18.21
C HIS A 357 9.13 5.12 18.35
N PHE A 358 8.00 4.54 18.78
CA PHE A 358 6.73 5.23 18.93
C PHE A 358 6.35 5.44 20.40
N THR A 359 6.94 4.67 21.33
CA THR A 359 6.63 4.72 22.77
C THR A 359 7.47 5.72 23.56
N ASN A 360 8.55 6.29 23.00
CA ASN A 360 9.43 7.24 23.70
C ASN A 360 8.89 8.68 23.75
N LYS A 361 7.63 8.84 24.13
CA LYS A 361 7.00 10.13 24.42
C LYS A 361 6.30 10.06 25.79
N THR A 362 7.08 10.20 26.84
CA THR A 362 6.62 10.67 28.16
C THR A 362 7.44 11.87 28.56
#